data_AF-G3F4G8-F1
#
_entry.id   AF-G3F4G8-F1
#
_cell.length_a   1.000
_cell.length_b   1.000
_cell.length_c   1.000
_cell.angle_alpha   90.00
_cell.angle_beta   90.00
_cell.angle_gamma   90.00
#
_symmetry.space_group_name_H-M   'P 1'
#
loop_
_entity.id
_entity.type
_entity.pdbx_description
1 polymer ?
#
loop_
_entity_poly.entity_id
_entity_poly.type
_entity_poly.pdbx_seq_one_letter_code
_entity_poly.pdbx_strand_id
1 'polypeptide(L)'
;WCTNYEPDAPTTTVTYNTAGELGITVNSNKSLIGEGTSGVIKGRGLRMVSGVSNIIIQNIAVTDINPEYVWGGDAITLDEADLVWIDHVT
;
A
#
# COMPACT_ATOMS: atom_id res chain seq x y z
N TRP A 1 4.05 -14.86 -12.09
CA TRP A 1 2.59 -14.85 -12.27
C TRP A 1 2.22 -15.22 -13.70
N CYS A 2 2.65 -14.46 -14.71
CA CYS A 2 2.27 -14.70 -16.12
C CYS A 2 2.48 -16.14 -16.59
N THR A 3 3.65 -16.76 -16.39
CA THR A 3 3.91 -18.16 -16.81
C THR A 3 2.90 -19.18 -16.26
N ASN A 4 2.36 -18.96 -15.06
CA ASN A 4 1.47 -19.91 -14.40
C ASN A 4 -0.01 -19.61 -14.64
N TYR A 5 -0.36 -18.32 -14.75
CA TYR A 5 -1.76 -17.86 -14.76
C TYR A 5 -2.20 -17.29 -16.11
N GLU A 6 -1.28 -16.78 -16.93
CA GLU A 6 -1.55 -16.21 -18.26
C GLU A 6 -0.44 -16.64 -19.24
N PRO A 7 -0.29 -17.95 -19.51
CA PRO A 7 0.85 -18.49 -20.28
C PRO A 7 0.89 -18.02 -21.74
N ASP A 8 -0.26 -17.62 -22.30
CA ASP A 8 -0.41 -17.18 -23.68
C ASP A 8 -0.31 -15.65 -23.85
N ALA A 9 -0.13 -14.90 -22.76
CA ALA A 9 -0.03 -13.45 -22.82
C ALA A 9 1.31 -12.99 -23.46
N PRO A 10 1.31 -11.92 -24.27
CA PRO A 10 2.54 -11.35 -24.83
C PRO A 10 3.51 -10.89 -23.73
N THR A 11 4.81 -11.11 -23.97
CA THR A 11 5.86 -10.63 -23.07
C THR A 11 6.32 -9.23 -23.44
N THR A 12 6.73 -8.46 -22.44
CA THR A 12 7.29 -7.11 -22.64
C THR A 12 8.32 -6.81 -21.56
N THR A 13 9.17 -5.81 -21.82
CA THR A 13 10.08 -5.26 -20.82
C THR A 13 9.37 -4.16 -20.04
N VAL A 14 9.49 -4.18 -18.72
CA VAL A 14 8.92 -3.16 -17.82
C VAL A 14 10.02 -2.44 -17.07
N THR A 15 9.79 -1.17 -16.74
CA THR A 15 10.64 -0.39 -15.84
C THR A 15 9.73 0.30 -14.85
N TYR A 16 9.90 0.01 -13.56
CA TYR A 16 9.00 0.48 -12.50
C TYR A 16 9.80 1.03 -11.32
N ASN A 17 9.13 1.78 -10.45
CA ASN A 17 9.77 2.32 -9.25
C ASN A 17 9.78 1.26 -8.13
N THR A 18 10.97 0.86 -7.68
CA THR A 18 11.15 -0.17 -6.65
C THR A 18 10.60 0.25 -5.28
N ALA A 19 10.34 1.54 -5.06
CA ALA A 19 9.73 1.99 -3.82
C ALA A 19 8.30 1.47 -3.63
N GLY A 20 7.57 1.20 -4.72
CA GLY A 20 6.18 0.74 -4.68
C GLY A 20 6.00 -0.71 -4.25
N GLU A 21 7.02 -1.56 -4.43
CA GLU A 21 6.91 -3.01 -4.22
C GLU A 21 6.48 -3.40 -2.81
N LEU A 22 6.91 -2.63 -1.79
CA LEU A 22 6.63 -2.96 -0.40
C LEU A 22 6.28 -1.73 0.42
N GLY A 23 5.09 -1.76 1.03
CA GLY A 23 4.62 -0.70 1.91
C GLY A 23 5.47 -0.50 3.17
N ILE A 24 5.34 0.68 3.78
CA ILE A 24 5.99 1.05 5.04
C ILE A 24 5.38 0.23 6.18
N THR A 25 6.20 -0.48 6.94
CA THR A 25 5.72 -1.25 8.10
C THR A 25 5.17 -0.32 9.19
N VAL A 26 3.90 -0.55 9.57
CA VAL A 26 3.23 0.15 10.67
C VAL A 26 3.04 -0.82 11.84
N ASN A 27 3.69 -0.52 12.97
CA ASN A 27 3.59 -1.32 14.19
C ASN A 27 2.34 -0.96 15.01
N SER A 28 2.00 -1.78 16.02
CA SER A 28 0.86 -1.57 16.91
C SER A 28 0.88 -0.21 17.63
N ASN A 29 -0.30 0.24 18.06
CA ASN A 29 -0.51 1.47 18.83
C ASN A 29 0.05 2.71 18.11
N LYS A 30 -0.50 3.00 16.91
CA LYS A 30 -0.13 4.16 16.09
C LYS A 30 -1.38 4.86 15.59
N SER A 31 -1.32 6.19 15.56
CA SER A 31 -2.29 7.02 14.86
C SER A 31 -1.55 7.88 13.85
N LEU A 32 -1.80 7.66 12.57
CA LEU A 32 -1.30 8.48 11.47
C LEU A 32 -2.45 9.33 10.95
N ILE A 33 -2.38 10.64 11.20
CA ILE A 33 -3.46 11.59 10.90
C ILE A 33 -2.89 12.71 10.04
N GLY A 34 -3.52 13.00 8.89
CA GLY A 34 -3.15 14.14 8.06
C GLY A 34 -3.88 15.43 8.47
N GLU A 35 -3.24 16.58 8.21
CA GLU A 35 -3.81 17.90 8.49
C GLU A 35 -4.46 18.49 7.22
N GLY A 36 -5.75 18.82 7.32
CA GLY A 36 -6.51 19.39 6.20
C GLY A 36 -6.41 18.50 4.97
N THR A 37 -5.86 19.03 3.88
CA THR A 37 -5.65 18.30 2.62
C THR A 37 -4.18 18.06 2.30
N SER A 38 -3.28 18.25 3.27
CA SER A 38 -1.82 18.23 3.07
C SER A 38 -1.18 16.87 3.31
N GLY A 39 -1.85 15.96 4.03
CA GLY A 39 -1.34 14.63 4.36
C GLY A 39 -1.34 13.71 3.14
N VAL A 40 -0.20 13.55 2.47
CA VAL A 40 -0.07 12.71 1.26
C VAL A 40 1.19 11.84 1.33
N ILE A 41 1.03 10.56 1.05
CA ILE A 41 2.11 9.60 0.77
C ILE A 41 2.04 9.24 -0.72
N LYS A 42 3.17 9.35 -1.43
CA LYS A 42 3.27 9.06 -2.86
C LYS A 42 4.31 7.98 -3.16
N GLY A 43 4.00 7.08 -4.08
CA GLY A 43 4.95 6.09 -4.59
C GLY A 43 5.26 4.93 -3.66
N ARG A 44 4.59 4.84 -2.49
CA ARG A 44 4.70 3.71 -1.55
C ARG A 44 3.45 3.60 -0.69
N GLY A 45 3.04 2.38 -0.37
CA GLY A 45 1.91 2.09 0.51
C GLY A 45 2.25 1.98 2.00
N LEU A 46 1.25 1.59 2.79
CA LEU A 46 1.33 1.26 4.21
C LEU A 46 1.06 -0.24 4.42
N ARG A 47 1.82 -0.86 5.33
CA ARG A 47 1.78 -2.31 5.55
C ARG A 47 1.68 -2.64 7.04
N MET A 48 0.55 -3.18 7.46
CA MET A 48 0.23 -3.59 8.83
C MET A 48 0.17 -5.12 8.88
N VAL A 49 1.21 -5.74 9.41
CA VAL A 49 1.40 -7.19 9.30
C VAL A 49 1.89 -7.85 10.58
N SER A 50 1.90 -9.19 10.61
CA SER A 50 2.59 -9.98 11.65
C SER A 50 2.00 -9.76 13.04
N GLY A 51 0.68 -9.78 13.15
CA GLY A 51 -0.03 -9.72 14.44
C GLY A 51 -0.16 -8.32 15.03
N VAL A 52 -0.01 -7.25 14.24
CA VAL A 52 -0.13 -5.87 14.76
C VAL A 52 -1.58 -5.52 15.10
N SER A 53 -1.76 -4.59 16.04
CA SER A 53 -3.09 -4.16 16.44
C SER A 53 -3.17 -2.72 16.94
N ASN A 54 -4.39 -2.20 17.02
CA ASN A 54 -4.67 -0.84 17.50
C ASN A 54 -3.99 0.24 16.66
N ILE A 55 -4.43 0.39 15.41
CA ILE A 55 -3.86 1.33 14.44
C ILE A 55 -4.97 2.20 13.85
N ILE A 56 -4.75 3.51 13.79
CA ILE A 56 -5.64 4.49 13.15
C ILE A 56 -4.89 5.14 11.99
N ILE A 57 -5.46 5.08 10.79
CA ILE A 57 -5.00 5.81 9.61
C ILE A 57 -6.14 6.75 9.18
N GLN A 58 -5.96 8.06 9.32
CA GLN A 58 -7.02 9.03 9.09
C GLN A 58 -6.58 10.23 8.26
N ASN A 59 -7.44 10.67 7.34
CA ASN A 59 -7.29 11.93 6.61
C ASN A 59 -5.94 12.08 5.88
N ILE A 60 -5.48 11.00 5.23
CA ILE A 60 -4.31 11.02 4.35
C ILE A 60 -4.70 10.53 2.96
N ALA A 61 -3.89 10.86 1.96
CA ALA A 61 -3.95 10.24 0.64
C ALA A 61 -2.74 9.31 0.41
N VAL A 62 -2.96 8.15 -0.21
CA VAL A 62 -1.90 7.19 -0.59
C VAL A 62 -2.01 6.93 -2.10
N THR A 63 -1.11 7.53 -2.88
CA THR A 63 -1.29 7.65 -4.35
C THR A 63 -0.01 7.39 -5.14
N ASP A 64 -0.14 7.39 -6.47
CA ASP A 64 0.98 7.37 -7.43
C ASP A 64 1.93 6.16 -7.27
N ILE A 65 1.37 4.98 -7.04
CA ILE A 65 2.11 3.71 -6.91
C ILE A 65 2.04 2.94 -8.23
N ASN A 66 3.11 3.00 -9.03
CA ASN A 66 3.31 2.21 -10.27
C ASN A 66 2.01 1.95 -11.08
N PRO A 67 1.28 3.01 -11.50
CA PRO A 67 -0.11 2.89 -11.97
C PRO A 67 -0.31 2.01 -13.21
N GLU A 68 0.75 1.79 -14.00
CA GLU A 68 0.72 0.95 -15.21
C GLU A 68 0.88 -0.55 -14.91
N TYR A 69 1.40 -0.92 -13.73
CA TYR A 69 1.89 -2.27 -13.48
C TYR A 69 1.07 -2.96 -12.38
N VAL A 70 0.29 -3.98 -12.76
CA VAL A 70 -0.23 -4.97 -11.80
C VAL A 70 0.97 -5.60 -11.06
N TRP A 71 0.82 -5.84 -9.75
CA TRP A 71 1.92 -6.22 -8.83
C TRP A 71 2.97 -5.13 -8.60
N GLY A 72 2.79 -3.92 -9.13
CA GLY A 72 3.68 -2.78 -8.92
C GLY A 72 3.64 -2.18 -7.52
N GLY A 73 2.63 -2.55 -6.71
CA GLY A 73 2.53 -2.16 -5.30
C GLY A 73 1.08 -2.03 -4.84
N ASP A 74 0.88 -2.22 -3.54
CA ASP A 74 -0.41 -2.04 -2.87
C ASP A 74 -0.40 -0.77 -2.02
N ALA A 75 -1.51 -0.01 -2.01
CA ALA A 75 -1.61 1.22 -1.23
C ALA A 75 -1.72 0.95 0.27
N ILE A 76 -2.60 0.02 0.68
CA ILE A 76 -2.80 -0.36 2.08
C ILE A 76 -2.89 -1.88 2.15
N THR A 77 -1.96 -2.50 2.89
CA THR A 77 -1.92 -3.94 3.13
C THR A 77 -2.17 -4.22 4.61
N LEU A 78 -3.17 -5.04 4.91
CA LEU A 78 -3.42 -5.62 6.23
C LEU A 78 -3.29 -7.14 6.09
N ASP A 79 -2.44 -7.75 6.92
CA ASP A 79 -2.26 -9.20 6.95
C ASP A 79 -1.98 -9.65 8.38
N GLU A 80 -2.87 -10.45 8.98
CA GLU A 80 -2.83 -10.76 10.42
C GLU A 80 -2.81 -9.48 11.29
N ALA A 81 -3.81 -8.61 11.14
CA ALA A 81 -3.95 -7.39 11.95
C ALA A 81 -5.32 -7.31 12.63
N ASP A 82 -5.39 -6.68 13.81
CA ASP A 82 -6.63 -6.50 14.59
C ASP A 82 -6.83 -5.03 15.03
N LEU A 83 -8.08 -4.60 15.22
CA LEU A 83 -8.43 -3.23 15.65
C LEU A 83 -7.73 -2.14 14.80
N VAL A 84 -7.88 -2.22 13.48
CA VAL A 84 -7.41 -1.21 12.54
C VAL A 84 -8.58 -0.35 12.04
N TRP A 85 -8.46 0.97 12.15
CA TRP A 85 -9.42 1.91 11.61
C TRP A 85 -8.81 2.73 10.48
N ILE A 86 -9.40 2.64 9.29
CA ILE A 86 -9.04 3.42 8.10
C ILE A 86 -10.21 4.37 7.84
N ASP A 87 -9.97 5.67 7.92
CA ASP A 87 -11.03 6.69 7.90
C ASP A 87 -10.65 7.91 7.05
N HIS A 88 -11.57 8.39 6.21
CA HIS A 88 -11.32 9.54 5.32
C HIS A 88 -9.99 9.44 4.53
N VAL A 89 -9.63 8.24 4.09
CA VAL A 89 -8.43 8.03 3.26
C VAL A 89 -8.79 8.16 1.78
N THR A 90 -7.87 8.73 0.99
CA THR A 90 -7.96 8.81 -0.48
C THR A 90 -6.88 7.98 -1.16
#